data_AF-A0A8T3VPB1-F1
#
_entry.id   AF-A0A8T3VPB1-F1
#
_cell.length_a   1.000
_cell.length_b   1.000
_cell.length_c   1.000
_cell.angle_alpha   90.00
_cell.angle_beta   90.00
_cell.angle_gamma   90.00
#
_symmetry.space_group_name_H-M   'P 1'
#
loop_
_entity.id
_entity.type
_entity.pdbx_description
1 polymer ?
#
loop_
_entity_poly.entity_id
_entity_poly.type
_entity_poly.pdbx_seq_one_letter_code
_entity_poly.pdbx_strand_id
1 'polypeptide(L)'
;MNRHSCRDCGVINCKNQDKKYPKFCPTKDLTDDEIIEIEKLYNEDNNRQISRISAEIEDEFYYKYTRVEEIIEFAKRMKMNKIGIAACVGLFEVT
;
A
#
# COMPACT_ATOMS: atom_id res chain seq x y z
N MET A 1 11.41 -22.63 7.39
CA MET A 1 11.18 -21.30 6.80
C MET A 1 11.29 -21.42 5.29
N ASN A 2 10.23 -21.04 4.56
CA ASN A 2 10.26 -21.03 3.10
C ASN A 2 11.32 -20.01 2.63
N ARG A 3 12.30 -20.46 1.83
CA ARG A 3 13.41 -19.60 1.37
C ARG A 3 12.98 -18.60 0.28
N HIS A 4 11.80 -18.81 -0.31
CA HIS A 4 11.27 -18.01 -1.41
C HIS A 4 10.05 -17.20 -1.00
N SER A 5 9.91 -16.01 -1.57
CA SER A 5 8.90 -15.00 -1.28
C SER A 5 8.30 -14.42 -2.57
N CYS A 6 7.37 -13.46 -2.46
CA CYS A 6 6.82 -12.77 -3.64
C CYS A 6 7.90 -12.14 -4.55
N ARG A 7 9.06 -11.76 -3.99
CA ARG A 7 10.19 -11.22 -4.77
C ARG A 7 10.82 -12.25 -5.70
N ASP A 8 10.69 -13.53 -5.40
CA ASP A 8 11.20 -14.66 -6.18
C ASP A 8 10.17 -15.20 -7.19
N CYS A 9 8.96 -14.63 -7.22
CA CYS A 9 7.86 -15.10 -8.06
C CYS A 9 7.94 -14.56 -9.49
N GLY A 10 8.44 -15.37 -10.44
CA GLY A 10 8.46 -15.04 -11.86
C GLY A 10 7.14 -15.25 -12.62
N VAL A 11 6.12 -15.84 -11.98
CA VAL A 11 4.84 -16.14 -12.66
C VAL A 11 3.95 -14.91 -12.76
N ILE A 12 4.00 -14.03 -11.74
CA ILE A 12 3.20 -12.78 -11.63
C ILE A 12 1.70 -13.05 -11.87
N ASN A 13 1.22 -14.23 -11.44
CA ASN A 13 -0.15 -14.64 -11.68
C ASN A 13 -1.18 -13.85 -10.85
N CYS A 14 -0.73 -13.13 -9.82
CA CYS A 14 -1.57 -12.21 -9.06
C CYS A 14 -2.23 -11.14 -9.95
N LYS A 15 -1.61 -10.78 -11.09
CA LYS A 15 -2.15 -9.79 -12.03
C LYS A 15 -3.26 -10.34 -12.92
N ASN A 16 -3.00 -11.46 -13.61
CA ASN A 16 -3.90 -11.97 -14.65
C ASN A 16 -4.82 -13.11 -14.19
N GLN A 17 -4.42 -13.84 -13.14
CA GLN A 17 -5.15 -14.96 -12.55
C GLN A 17 -5.50 -16.09 -13.54
N ASP A 18 -4.71 -16.27 -14.60
CA ASP A 18 -4.93 -17.22 -15.69
C ASP A 18 -3.92 -18.40 -15.70
N LYS A 19 -2.92 -18.38 -14.82
CA LYS A 19 -1.88 -19.42 -14.68
C LYS A 19 -1.95 -20.13 -13.33
N LYS A 20 -1.02 -21.06 -13.09
CA LYS A 20 -0.84 -21.72 -11.78
C LYS A 20 0.10 -20.91 -10.90
N TYR A 21 -0.27 -20.74 -9.63
CA TYR A 21 0.59 -20.11 -8.62
C TYR A 21 1.74 -21.05 -8.22
N PRO A 22 2.92 -20.51 -7.85
CA PRO A 22 4.01 -21.33 -7.33
C PRO A 22 3.65 -21.91 -5.95
N LYS A 23 4.28 -23.03 -5.58
CA LYS A 23 4.05 -23.72 -4.29
C LYS A 23 4.38 -22.89 -3.04
N PHE A 24 5.17 -21.82 -3.19
CA PHE A 24 5.53 -20.93 -2.08
C PHE A 24 4.66 -19.66 -2.04
N CYS A 25 3.60 -19.59 -2.85
CA CYS A 25 2.78 -18.39 -2.95
C CYS A 25 2.05 -18.14 -1.63
N PRO A 26 2.39 -17.08 -0.88
CA PRO A 26 1.80 -16.85 0.44
C PRO A 26 0.28 -16.67 0.35
N THR A 27 -0.21 -16.04 -0.72
CA THR A 27 -1.65 -15.83 -0.94
C THR A 27 -2.43 -17.13 -1.09
N LYS A 28 -1.81 -18.20 -1.62
CA LYS A 28 -2.48 -19.51 -1.76
C LYS A 28 -2.38 -20.37 -0.51
N ASP A 29 -1.41 -20.07 0.35
CA ASP A 29 -1.18 -20.80 1.60
C ASP A 29 -2.00 -20.22 2.76
N LEU A 30 -2.66 -19.06 2.58
CA LEU A 30 -3.56 -18.47 3.57
C LEU A 30 -4.76 -19.37 3.84
N THR A 31 -5.03 -19.59 5.12
CA THR A 31 -6.25 -20.23 5.63
C THR A 31 -7.40 -19.25 5.73
N ASP A 32 -8.64 -19.76 5.76
CA ASP A 32 -9.83 -18.91 5.93
C ASP A 32 -9.79 -18.10 7.23
N ASP A 33 -9.30 -18.70 8.32
CA ASP A 33 -9.14 -18.01 9.61
C ASP A 33 -8.11 -16.86 9.52
N GLU A 34 -6.98 -17.07 8.84
CA GLU A 34 -5.98 -16.01 8.60
C GLU A 34 -6.56 -14.87 7.75
N ILE A 35 -7.38 -15.20 6.74
CA ILE A 35 -8.05 -14.19 5.91
C ILE A 35 -8.99 -13.34 6.77
N ILE A 36 -9.77 -13.97 7.66
CA ILE A 36 -10.68 -13.24 8.57
C ILE A 36 -9.89 -12.31 9.49
N GLU A 37 -8.76 -12.74 10.06
CA GLU A 37 -7.94 -11.89 10.91
C GLU A 37 -7.30 -10.73 10.13
N ILE A 38 -6.83 -10.97 8.90
CA ILE A 38 -6.29 -9.92 8.03
C ILE A 38 -7.38 -8.90 7.66
N GLU A 39 -8.60 -9.35 7.36
CA GLU A 39 -9.72 -8.46 7.06
C GLU A 39 -10.10 -7.58 8.25
N LYS A 40 -10.00 -8.08 9.48
CA LYS A 40 -10.20 -7.25 10.69
C LYS A 40 -9.19 -6.11 10.73
N LEU A 41 -7.90 -6.38 10.51
CA LEU A 41 -6.85 -5.35 10.47
C LEU A 41 -7.09 -4.32 9.38
N TYR A 42 -7.56 -4.76 8.20
CA TYR A 42 -7.90 -3.86 7.11
C TYR A 42 -9.06 -2.92 7.45
N ASN A 43 -10.02 -3.40 8.24
CA ASN A 43 -11.18 -2.63 8.68
C ASN A 43 -10.96 -1.90 10.01
N GLU A 44 -9.77 -1.98 10.60
CA GLU A 44 -9.40 -1.24 11.81
C GLU A 44 -9.23 0.26 11.50
N ASP A 45 -9.78 1.10 12.37
CA ASP A 45 -9.77 2.57 12.27
C ASP A 45 -10.13 3.09 10.87
N ASN A 46 -9.16 3.68 10.17
CA ASN A 46 -9.29 4.21 8.82
C ASN A 46 -8.37 3.51 7.82
N ASN A 47 -7.83 2.32 8.14
CA ASN A 47 -6.91 1.58 7.27
C ASN A 47 -7.50 1.33 5.88
N ARG A 48 -8.75 0.89 5.83
CA ARG A 48 -9.49 0.69 4.57
C ARG A 48 -9.61 1.97 3.76
N GLN A 49 -9.92 3.09 4.41
CA GLN A 49 -10.05 4.38 3.75
C GLN A 49 -8.70 4.86 3.19
N ILE A 50 -7.65 4.82 4.01
CA ILE A 50 -6.28 5.19 3.63
C ILE A 50 -5.82 4.36 2.42
N SER A 51 -6.01 3.05 2.49
CA SER A 51 -5.55 2.12 1.45
C SER A 51 -6.26 2.38 0.12
N ARG A 52 -7.58 2.59 0.15
CA ARG A 52 -8.37 2.87 -1.04
C ARG A 52 -8.01 4.21 -1.67
N ILE A 53 -7.99 5.28 -0.89
CA ILE A 53 -7.69 6.62 -1.40
C ILE A 53 -6.25 6.68 -1.96
N SER A 54 -5.29 6.01 -1.31
CA SER A 54 -3.92 5.91 -1.82
C SER A 54 -3.85 5.20 -3.17
N ALA A 55 -4.56 4.07 -3.32
CA ALA A 55 -4.58 3.31 -4.57
C ALA A 55 -5.31 4.07 -5.69
N GLU A 56 -6.42 4.74 -5.38
CA GLU A 56 -7.16 5.58 -6.33
C GLU A 56 -6.31 6.74 -6.85
N ILE A 57 -5.54 7.41 -5.99
CA ILE A 57 -4.63 8.50 -6.39
C ILE A 57 -3.49 7.99 -7.27
N GLU A 58 -2.88 6.85 -6.91
CA GLU A 58 -1.80 6.26 -7.71
C GLU A 58 -2.29 5.92 -9.12
N ASP A 59 -3.41 5.22 -9.26
CA ASP A 59 -3.98 4.88 -10.57
C ASP A 59 -4.38 6.12 -11.39
N GLU A 60 -5.05 7.09 -10.75
CA GLU A 60 -5.58 8.28 -11.43
C GLU A 60 -4.47 9.24 -11.89
N PHE A 61 -3.43 9.43 -11.07
CA PHE A 61 -2.38 10.42 -11.28
C PHE A 61 -1.01 9.84 -11.60
N TYR A 62 -0.92 8.54 -11.89
CA TYR A 62 0.31 7.87 -12.30
C TYR A 62 1.00 8.64 -13.45
N TYR A 63 2.27 9.02 -13.24
CA TYR A 63 3.07 9.84 -14.16
C TYR A 63 2.50 11.22 -14.51
N LYS A 64 1.50 11.72 -13.76
CA LYS A 64 0.91 13.05 -13.94
C LYS A 64 1.29 13.98 -12.79
N TYR A 65 1.22 13.50 -11.56
CA TYR A 65 1.56 14.27 -10.36
C TYR A 65 2.95 13.88 -9.83
N THR A 66 3.62 14.87 -9.24
CA THR A 66 4.76 14.64 -8.36
C THR A 66 4.29 14.06 -7.03
N ARG A 67 5.21 13.46 -6.27
CA ARG A 67 4.89 12.91 -4.94
C ARG A 67 4.30 13.95 -3.97
N VAL A 68 4.72 15.21 -4.07
CA VAL A 68 4.16 16.29 -3.22
C VAL A 68 2.72 16.57 -3.60
N GLU A 69 2.40 16.61 -4.89
CA GLU A 69 1.02 16.79 -5.37
C GLU A 69 0.12 15.60 -4.99
N GLU A 70 0.61 14.37 -5.09
CA GLU A 70 -0.09 13.17 -4.60
C GLU A 70 -0.42 13.26 -3.11
N ILE A 71 0.53 13.72 -2.26
CA ILE A 71 0.31 13.90 -0.82
C ILE A 71 -0.74 14.98 -0.55
N ILE A 72 -0.71 16.09 -1.30
CA ILE A 72 -1.69 17.16 -1.16
C ILE A 72 -3.09 16.64 -1.54
N GLU A 73 -3.21 15.88 -2.63
CA GLU A 73 -4.48 15.28 -3.05
C GLU A 73 -4.99 14.26 -2.03
N PHE A 74 -4.10 13.43 -1.50
CA PHE A 74 -4.41 12.48 -0.43
C PHE A 74 -4.97 13.20 0.80
N ALA A 75 -4.30 14.27 1.26
CA ALA A 75 -4.74 15.05 2.40
C ALA A 75 -6.12 15.70 2.17
N LYS A 76 -6.39 16.20 0.95
CA LYS A 76 -7.71 16.74 0.57
C LYS A 76 -8.79 15.67 0.64
N ARG A 77 -8.59 14.50 0.03
CA ARG A 77 -9.57 13.39 0.04
C ARG A 77 -9.80 12.82 1.44
N MET A 78 -8.76 12.81 2.27
CA MET A 78 -8.82 12.43 3.69
C MET A 78 -9.38 13.54 4.60
N LYS A 79 -9.72 14.73 4.07
CA LYS A 79 -10.22 15.89 4.84
C LYS A 79 -9.28 16.31 5.97
N MET A 80 -7.98 16.19 5.75
CA MET A 80 -6.95 16.57 6.72
C MET A 80 -6.75 18.09 6.68
N ASN A 81 -6.76 18.72 7.85
CA ASN A 81 -6.60 20.17 7.97
C ASN A 81 -5.17 20.60 8.35
N LYS A 82 -4.33 19.64 8.76
CA LYS A 82 -2.94 19.88 9.20
C LYS A 82 -2.05 18.78 8.64
N ILE A 83 -0.99 19.18 7.94
CA ILE A 83 0.05 18.28 7.42
C ILE A 83 1.36 18.69 8.08
N GLY A 84 1.94 17.79 8.87
CA GLY A 84 3.25 18.00 9.46
C GLY A 84 4.35 17.70 8.45
N ILE A 85 5.42 18.50 8.45
CA ILE A 85 6.63 18.24 7.69
C ILE A 85 7.67 17.71 8.67
N ALA A 86 8.07 16.46 8.49
CA ALA A 86 9.20 15.90 9.22
C ALA A 86 10.47 16.07 8.39
N ALA A 87 11.50 16.65 9.00
CA ALA A 87 12.82 16.80 8.38
C ALA A 87 13.90 16.48 9.42
N CYS A 88 15.08 16.06 8.94
CA CYS A 88 16.24 15.91 9.82
C CYS A 88 16.64 17.26 10.40
N VAL A 89 17.11 17.29 11.66
CA VAL A 89 17.55 18.53 12.33
C VAL A 89 18.56 19.33 11.50
N GLY A 90 19.44 18.65 10.75
CA GLY A 90 20.45 19.28 9.89
C GLY A 90 19.91 19.94 8.62
N LEU A 91 18.63 19.80 8.29
CA LEU A 91 17.97 20.46 7.16
C LEU A 91 17.23 21.75 7.58
N PHE A 92 17.17 22.05 8.87
CA PHE A 92 16.64 23.33 9.34
C PHE A 92 17.76 24.38 9.25
N GLU A 93 17.49 25.49 8.58
CA GLU A 93 18.33 26.68 8.73
C GLU A 93 18.20 27.16 10.18
N VAL A 94 19.32 27.11 10.90
CA VAL A 94 19.40 27.71 12.24
C VAL A 94 19.62 29.21 12.01
N THR A 95 18.53 29.98 12.01
CA THR A 95 18.58 31.44 12.10
C THR A 95 18.85 31.90 13.52
#